data_AF-X0STH7-F1
#
_entry.id   AF-X0STH7-F1
#
_cell.length_a   1.000
_cell.length_b   1.000
_cell.length_c   1.000
_cell.angle_alpha   90.00
_cell.angle_beta   90.00
_cell.angle_gamma   90.00
#
_symmetry.space_group_name_H-M   'P 1'
#
loop_
_entity.id
_entity.type
_entity.pdbx_description
1 polymer ?
#
loop_
_entity_poly.entity_id
_entity_poly.type
_entity_poly.pdbx_seq_one_letter_code
_entity_poly.pdbx_strand_id
1 'polypeptide(L)'
;MVNRVGSTYFKRPFVWRTVGIVLLRALVFFVVLNLVYALLSPLAFLGQISLYNLLYPGRSRLPYGSDPKRSYNLTITQLEAMLASHEIHRTSKTGDEYRVLILGDSSVWGFLLKPDQTLSARINSSDYRTSSGRRVRAFNLGYPTMSVTKDLLLLERGLRYQPDLIIWFVTLESLPTWKQLDSPITQKNPGPTRGLIQRHDIRLDPQ
;
A
#
# COMPACT_ATOMS: atom_id res chain seq x y z
N MET A 1 59.38 -20.73 52.52
CA MET A 1 58.96 -21.88 51.70
C MET A 1 57.45 -21.79 51.51
N VAL A 2 57.02 -21.85 50.26
CA VAL A 2 55.71 -21.41 49.74
C VAL A 2 54.69 -22.54 49.84
N ASN A 3 53.49 -22.28 50.37
CA ASN A 3 52.33 -23.16 50.18
C ASN A 3 51.32 -22.47 49.24
N ARG A 4 51.20 -23.04 48.03
CA ARG A 4 50.30 -22.59 46.96
C ARG A 4 48.85 -22.93 47.30
N VAL A 5 47.99 -21.92 47.18
CA VAL A 5 46.54 -22.05 47.11
C VAL A 5 46.16 -22.80 45.83
N GLY A 6 45.62 -24.01 45.97
CA GLY A 6 45.03 -24.76 44.87
C GLY A 6 43.66 -24.19 44.52
N SER A 7 43.60 -23.42 43.43
CA SER A 7 42.35 -22.96 42.82
C SER A 7 41.61 -24.14 42.17
N THR A 8 40.51 -24.56 42.78
CA THR A 8 39.53 -25.50 42.19
C THR A 8 38.73 -24.79 41.09
N TYR A 9 39.05 -25.09 39.83
CA TYR A 9 38.21 -24.71 38.69
C TYR A 9 36.93 -25.57 38.66
N PHE A 10 35.81 -25.02 39.14
CA PHE A 10 34.49 -25.63 39.02
C PHE A 10 34.03 -25.59 37.54
N LYS A 11 34.19 -26.69 36.80
CA LYS A 11 33.47 -26.87 35.52
C LYS A 11 32.00 -27.11 35.82
N ARG A 12 31.16 -26.08 35.67
CA ARG A 12 29.70 -26.24 35.75
C ARG A 12 29.24 -27.23 34.66
N PRO A 13 28.47 -28.29 34.98
CA PRO A 13 27.94 -29.18 33.96
C PRO A 13 26.99 -28.41 33.06
N PHE A 14 27.14 -28.56 31.75
CA PHE A 14 26.24 -27.99 30.76
C PHE A 14 24.85 -28.62 30.93
N VAL A 15 23.89 -27.83 31.44
CA VAL A 15 22.57 -28.34 31.83
C VAL A 15 21.66 -28.37 30.60
N TRP A 16 21.67 -29.47 29.85
CA TRP A 16 20.81 -29.71 28.66
C TRP A 16 19.32 -29.40 28.89
N ARG A 17 18.83 -29.59 30.11
CA ARG A 17 17.46 -29.22 30.51
C ARG A 17 17.19 -27.71 30.38
N THR A 18 18.14 -26.88 30.80
CA THR A 18 18.03 -25.41 30.70
C THR A 18 18.01 -24.98 29.24
N VAL A 19 18.88 -25.57 28.41
CA VAL A 19 18.89 -25.35 26.96
C VAL A 19 17.55 -25.73 26.34
N GLY A 20 16.99 -26.88 26.70
CA GLY A 20 15.68 -27.34 26.23
C GLY A 20 14.54 -26.38 26.60
N ILE A 21 14.51 -25.87 27.83
CA ILE A 21 13.50 -24.89 28.27
C ILE A 21 13.64 -23.57 27.51
N VAL A 22 14.88 -23.09 27.29
CA VAL A 22 15.13 -21.88 26.52
C VAL A 22 14.68 -22.05 25.07
N LEU A 23 15.00 -23.19 24.43
CA LEU A 23 14.57 -23.49 23.07
C LEU A 23 13.04 -23.59 22.96
N LEU A 24 12.38 -24.25 23.92
CA LEU A 24 10.92 -24.33 23.95
C LEU A 24 10.29 -22.95 24.11
N ARG A 25 10.80 -22.12 25.04
CA ARG A 25 10.31 -20.74 25.23
C ARG A 25 10.53 -19.88 23.99
N ALA A 26 11.69 -20.00 23.34
CA ALA A 26 11.98 -19.30 22.10
C ALA A 26 11.04 -19.75 20.97
N LEU A 27 10.75 -21.05 20.86
CA LEU A 27 9.80 -21.60 19.90
C LEU A 27 8.38 -21.08 20.16
N VAL A 28 7.93 -21.13 21.41
CA VAL A 28 6.61 -20.60 21.79
C VAL A 28 6.54 -19.10 21.48
N PHE A 29 7.56 -18.33 21.84
CA PHE A 29 7.61 -16.90 21.53
C PHE A 29 7.61 -16.62 20.03
N PHE A 30 8.37 -17.41 19.25
CA PHE A 30 8.38 -17.33 17.79
C PHE A 30 6.99 -17.62 17.21
N VAL A 31 6.31 -18.68 17.66
CA VAL A 31 4.95 -19.01 17.22
C VAL A 31 3.97 -17.89 17.58
N VAL A 32 3.99 -17.41 18.83
CA VAL A 32 3.10 -16.33 19.29
C VAL A 32 3.34 -15.06 18.48
N LEU A 33 4.59 -14.65 18.26
CA LEU A 33 4.90 -13.46 17.46
C LEU A 33 4.40 -13.61 16.00
N ASN A 34 4.57 -14.77 15.38
CA ASN A 34 4.07 -15.01 14.03
C ASN A 34 2.54 -15.00 13.98
N LEU A 35 1.86 -15.57 14.99
CA LEU A 35 0.40 -15.52 15.09
C LEU A 35 -0.10 -14.08 15.27
N VAL A 36 0.51 -13.32 16.17
CA VAL A 36 0.19 -11.90 16.38
C VAL A 36 0.44 -11.10 15.10
N TYR A 37 1.56 -11.33 14.42
CA TYR A 37 1.87 -10.68 13.15
C TYR A 37 0.84 -11.02 12.06
N ALA A 38 0.44 -12.30 11.94
CA ALA A 38 -0.56 -12.74 10.98
C ALA A 38 -1.95 -12.14 11.26
N LEU A 39 -2.36 -12.10 12.53
CA LEU A 39 -3.66 -11.55 12.94
C LEU A 39 -3.73 -10.03 12.81
N LEU A 40 -2.67 -9.32 13.21
CA LEU A 40 -2.67 -7.86 13.21
C LEU A 40 -2.28 -7.25 11.86
N SER A 41 -1.60 -8.00 10.99
CA SER A 41 -1.10 -7.52 9.70
C SER A 41 -0.47 -6.11 9.80
N PRO A 42 0.52 -5.90 10.69
CA PRO A 42 0.97 -4.58 11.11
C PRO A 42 1.55 -3.73 9.98
N LEU A 43 1.99 -4.35 8.88
CA LEU A 43 2.48 -3.64 7.69
C LEU A 43 1.41 -2.75 7.06
N ALA A 44 0.12 -3.10 7.13
CA ALA A 44 -0.95 -2.26 6.61
C ALA A 44 -1.06 -0.95 7.40
N PHE A 45 -1.04 -1.06 8.73
CA PHE A 45 -1.06 0.08 9.65
C PHE A 45 0.20 0.94 9.51
N LEU A 46 1.38 0.33 9.51
CA LEU A 46 2.65 1.04 9.33
C LEU A 46 2.73 1.74 7.97
N GLY A 47 2.11 1.17 6.93
CA GLY A 47 2.03 1.77 5.61
C GLY A 47 1.28 3.10 5.57
N GLN A 48 0.37 3.36 6.51
CA GLN A 48 -0.35 4.63 6.57
C GLN A 48 0.54 5.79 7.07
N ILE A 49 1.70 5.49 7.64
CA ILE A 49 2.65 6.51 8.10
C ILE A 49 3.49 6.97 6.92
N SER A 50 3.41 8.26 6.60
CA SER A 50 4.18 8.87 5.52
C SER A 50 4.77 10.21 5.93
N LEU A 51 6.00 10.49 5.48
CA LEU A 51 6.59 11.84 5.59
C LEU A 51 6.03 12.79 4.51
N TYR A 52 5.42 12.23 3.45
CA TYR A 52 4.64 13.00 2.50
C TYR A 52 3.41 13.60 3.18
N ASN A 53 2.96 14.74 2.68
CA ASN A 53 1.91 15.56 3.27
C ASN A 53 2.26 16.23 4.62
N LEU A 54 3.32 15.78 5.30
CA LEU A 54 3.87 16.39 6.51
C LEU A 54 5.13 17.23 6.23
N LEU A 55 6.22 16.58 5.80
CA LEU A 55 7.52 17.22 5.50
C LEU A 55 7.72 17.47 4.01
N TYR A 56 7.19 16.57 3.18
CA TYR A 56 7.30 16.65 1.72
C TYR A 56 5.92 16.89 1.09
N PRO A 57 5.83 17.61 -0.04
CA PRO A 57 4.58 17.73 -0.78
C PRO A 57 4.05 16.35 -1.18
N GLY A 58 2.75 16.11 -0.98
CA GLY A 58 2.09 14.88 -1.42
C GLY A 58 2.28 14.62 -2.91
N ARG A 59 2.34 13.35 -3.29
CA ARG A 59 2.50 12.94 -4.68
C ARG A 59 1.19 13.16 -5.44
N SER A 60 1.26 13.81 -6.60
CA SER A 60 0.08 14.03 -7.46
C SER A 60 -0.36 12.81 -8.27
N ARG A 61 0.40 11.72 -8.23
CA ARG A 61 0.05 10.39 -8.78
C ARG A 61 0.71 9.29 -7.96
N LEU A 62 0.13 8.09 -8.00
CA LEU A 62 0.64 6.93 -7.26
C LEU A 62 2.09 6.59 -7.64
N PRO A 63 2.93 6.11 -6.72
CA PRO A 63 4.29 5.70 -7.06
C PRO A 63 4.25 4.49 -8.00
N TYR A 64 5.09 4.53 -9.03
CA TYR A 64 5.29 3.44 -9.98
C TYR A 64 6.78 3.41 -10.36
N GLY A 65 7.38 2.21 -10.39
CA GLY A 65 8.77 2.01 -10.77
C GLY A 65 8.85 0.96 -11.86
N SER A 66 9.37 1.34 -13.02
CA SER A 66 9.56 0.42 -14.16
C SER A 66 10.78 -0.50 -13.99
N ASP A 67 11.68 -0.19 -13.06
CA ASP A 67 12.87 -0.99 -12.75
C ASP A 67 13.03 -1.14 -11.22
N PRO A 68 12.66 -2.30 -10.64
CA PRO A 68 12.82 -2.58 -9.22
C PRO A 68 14.27 -2.57 -8.74
N LYS A 69 15.27 -2.77 -9.62
CA LYS A 69 16.70 -2.79 -9.25
C LYS A 69 17.29 -1.39 -9.12
N ARG A 70 16.70 -0.39 -9.79
CA ARG A 70 17.08 1.03 -9.69
C ARG A 70 16.18 1.82 -8.73
N SER A 71 14.95 1.35 -8.57
CA SER A 71 13.96 1.96 -7.69
C SER A 71 14.04 1.29 -6.33
N TYR A 72 14.98 1.72 -5.47
CA TYR A 72 15.09 1.28 -4.07
C TYR A 72 13.90 1.77 -3.23
N ASN A 73 12.68 1.41 -3.63
CA ASN A 73 11.44 1.70 -2.93
C ASN A 73 10.73 0.38 -2.62
N LEU A 74 10.78 -0.02 -1.36
CA LEU A 74 10.04 -1.18 -0.85
C LEU A 74 8.50 -0.98 -0.90
N THR A 75 8.06 0.25 -1.18
CA THR A 75 6.69 0.74 -0.95
C THR A 75 5.89 1.00 -2.25
N ILE A 76 6.44 0.65 -3.43
CA ILE A 76 5.81 1.00 -4.73
C ILE A 76 4.42 0.35 -4.90
N THR A 77 4.17 -0.79 -4.25
CA THR A 77 2.96 -1.59 -4.47
C THR A 77 2.11 -1.81 -3.23
N GLN A 78 2.49 -1.25 -2.06
CA GLN A 78 1.70 -1.38 -0.84
C GLN A 78 0.59 -0.31 -0.86
N LEU A 79 -0.67 -0.73 -0.93
CA LEU A 79 -1.82 0.14 -1.20
C LEU A 79 -1.99 1.31 -0.21
N GLU A 80 -1.88 1.04 1.09
CA GLU A 80 -2.03 2.07 2.13
C GLU A 80 -0.92 3.11 2.05
N ALA A 81 0.31 2.69 1.80
CA ALA A 81 1.45 3.59 1.72
C ALA A 81 1.50 4.40 0.42
N MET A 82 1.04 3.81 -0.68
CA MET A 82 0.80 4.53 -1.92
C MET A 82 -0.20 5.68 -1.70
N LEU A 83 -1.31 5.42 -0.99
CA LEU A 83 -2.31 6.44 -0.70
C LEU A 83 -1.85 7.44 0.35
N ALA A 84 -1.17 7.01 1.42
CA ALA A 84 -0.64 7.90 2.45
C ALA A 84 0.36 8.92 1.89
N SER A 85 1.13 8.51 0.87
CA SER A 85 2.06 9.41 0.17
C SER A 85 1.41 10.29 -0.91
N HIS A 86 0.17 9.99 -1.29
CA HIS A 86 -0.57 10.74 -2.30
C HIS A 86 -1.16 12.02 -1.71
N GLU A 87 -1.30 13.08 -2.52
CA GLU A 87 -1.80 14.38 -2.07
C GLU A 87 -3.25 14.35 -1.56
N ILE A 88 -4.02 13.32 -1.95
CA ILE A 88 -5.38 13.09 -1.45
C ILE A 88 -5.42 12.84 0.07
N HIS A 89 -4.32 12.37 0.65
CA HIS A 89 -4.20 12.09 2.07
C HIS A 89 -3.86 13.32 2.91
N ARG A 90 -3.54 14.47 2.29
CA ARG A 90 -3.01 15.63 3.01
C ARG A 90 -3.96 16.19 4.05
N THR A 91 -5.22 16.39 3.68
CA THR A 91 -6.25 16.93 4.56
C THR A 91 -7.59 16.28 4.28
N SER A 92 -8.43 16.24 5.31
CA SER A 92 -9.85 15.93 5.14
C SER A 92 -10.49 16.87 4.12
N LYS A 93 -11.49 16.35 3.42
CA LYS A 93 -12.26 17.11 2.44
C LYS A 93 -12.92 18.31 3.11
N THR A 94 -12.74 19.49 2.52
CA THR A 94 -13.37 20.72 2.98
C THR A 94 -14.72 20.92 2.29
N GLY A 95 -15.63 21.70 2.87
CA GLY A 95 -16.98 21.92 2.32
C GLY A 95 -16.99 22.62 0.96
N ASP A 96 -15.94 23.39 0.66
CA ASP A 96 -15.74 24.11 -0.60
C ASP A 96 -15.08 23.25 -1.69
N GLU A 97 -14.72 21.99 -1.42
CA GLU A 97 -14.06 21.09 -2.38
C GLU A 97 -15.06 20.14 -3.04
N TYR A 98 -15.14 20.13 -4.37
CA TYR A 98 -15.78 19.06 -5.15
C TYR A 98 -14.73 18.05 -5.60
N ARG A 99 -14.67 16.90 -4.93
CA ARG A 99 -13.60 15.92 -5.03
C ARG A 99 -13.89 14.90 -6.14
N VAL A 100 -12.97 14.81 -7.09
CA VAL A 100 -13.03 13.89 -8.23
C VAL A 100 -11.90 12.87 -8.13
N LEU A 101 -12.21 11.57 -8.15
CA LEU A 101 -11.19 10.54 -8.32
C LEU A 101 -11.11 10.14 -9.79
N ILE A 102 -9.89 9.99 -10.29
CA ILE A 102 -9.65 9.51 -11.65
C ILE A 102 -8.89 8.20 -11.57
N LEU A 103 -9.49 7.14 -12.12
CA LEU A 103 -8.99 5.76 -12.10
C LEU A 103 -8.70 5.27 -13.52
N GLY A 104 -7.78 4.32 -13.65
CA GLY A 104 -7.48 3.66 -14.91
C GLY A 104 -6.04 3.13 -14.97
N ASP A 105 -5.56 3.00 -16.21
CA ASP A 105 -4.27 2.39 -16.53
C ASP A 105 -3.12 3.43 -16.62
N SER A 106 -2.13 3.14 -17.48
CA SER A 106 -0.96 3.98 -17.74
C SER A 106 -1.33 5.33 -18.37
N SER A 107 -2.43 5.41 -19.13
CA SER A 107 -2.91 6.65 -19.75
C SER A 107 -3.34 7.67 -18.69
N VAL A 108 -4.08 7.23 -17.68
CA VAL A 108 -4.52 8.05 -16.55
C VAL A 108 -3.35 8.42 -15.65
N TRP A 109 -2.49 7.44 -15.31
CA TRP A 109 -1.28 7.71 -14.53
C TRP A 109 -0.35 8.73 -15.23
N GLY A 110 -0.43 8.82 -16.55
CA GLY A 110 0.37 9.72 -17.39
C GLY A 110 1.74 9.16 -17.70
N PHE A 111 1.79 7.93 -18.23
CA PHE A 111 3.04 7.32 -18.67
C PHE A 111 3.70 8.20 -19.74
N LEU A 112 5.02 8.42 -19.61
CA LEU A 112 5.82 9.39 -20.40
C LEU A 112 5.47 10.87 -20.17
N LEU A 113 4.51 11.19 -19.30
CA LEU A 113 4.18 12.56 -18.93
C LEU A 113 4.85 12.96 -17.61
N LYS A 114 5.16 14.26 -17.52
CA LYS A 114 5.44 14.89 -16.22
C LYS A 114 4.14 14.95 -15.38
N PRO A 115 4.22 14.92 -14.03
CA PRO A 115 3.03 14.91 -13.17
C PRO A 115 2.05 16.07 -13.44
N ASP A 116 2.56 17.25 -13.76
CA ASP A 116 1.81 18.48 -14.07
C ASP A 116 1.11 18.47 -15.44
N GLN A 117 1.38 17.45 -16.27
CA GLN A 117 0.80 17.31 -17.61
C GLN A 117 -0.35 16.28 -17.66
N THR A 118 -0.62 15.58 -16.55
CA THR A 118 -1.67 14.56 -16.44
C THR A 118 -3.08 15.16 -16.54
N LEU A 119 -4.09 14.34 -16.86
CA LEU A 119 -5.50 14.78 -16.93
C LEU A 119 -5.97 15.47 -15.64
N SER A 120 -5.66 14.88 -14.47
CA SER A 120 -5.98 15.46 -13.17
C SER A 120 -5.31 16.83 -12.96
N ALA A 121 -4.04 16.96 -13.37
CA ALA A 121 -3.33 18.22 -13.27
C ALA A 121 -3.94 19.29 -14.19
N ARG A 122 -4.34 18.92 -15.41
CA ARG A 122 -5.08 19.82 -16.31
C ARG A 122 -6.39 20.30 -15.71
N ILE A 123 -7.21 19.38 -15.18
CA ILE A 123 -8.47 19.74 -14.49
C ILE A 123 -8.21 20.71 -13.33
N ASN A 124 -7.21 20.43 -12.49
CA ASN A 124 -6.88 21.29 -11.34
C ASN A 124 -6.35 22.66 -11.77
N SER A 125 -5.65 22.75 -12.90
CA SER A 125 -5.11 24.01 -13.43
C SER A 125 -6.18 24.90 -14.08
N SER A 126 -7.29 24.32 -14.54
CA SER A 126 -8.40 25.06 -15.17
C SER A 126 -9.31 25.76 -14.18
N ASP A 127 -9.11 25.58 -12.87
CA ASP A 127 -9.87 26.18 -11.76
C ASP A 127 -11.40 26.07 -11.92
N TYR A 128 -11.87 24.90 -12.37
CA TYR A 128 -13.29 24.64 -12.52
C TYR A 128 -14.03 24.74 -11.18
N ARG A 129 -15.26 25.25 -11.24
CA ARG A 129 -16.19 25.33 -10.11
C ARG A 129 -17.53 24.69 -10.48
N THR A 130 -18.17 24.07 -9.48
CA THR A 130 -19.55 23.59 -9.63
C THR A 130 -20.52 24.77 -9.72
N SER A 131 -21.77 24.50 -10.12
CA SER A 131 -22.85 25.49 -10.05
C SER A 131 -23.09 26.04 -8.63
N SER A 132 -22.80 25.24 -7.61
CA SER A 132 -22.83 25.63 -6.19
C SER A 132 -21.58 26.37 -5.71
N GLY A 133 -20.61 26.64 -6.59
CA GLY A 133 -19.40 27.40 -6.29
C GLY A 133 -18.24 26.60 -5.69
N ARG A 134 -18.41 25.29 -5.45
CA ARG A 134 -17.35 24.39 -4.91
C ARG A 134 -16.24 24.24 -5.95
N ARG A 135 -14.99 24.30 -5.51
CA ARG A 135 -13.80 24.15 -6.36
C ARG A 135 -13.59 22.69 -6.72
N VAL A 136 -13.48 22.38 -8.01
CA VAL A 136 -13.20 21.02 -8.48
C VAL A 136 -11.75 20.66 -8.17
N ARG A 137 -11.56 19.51 -7.51
CA ARG A 137 -10.24 18.94 -7.22
C ARG A 137 -10.18 17.50 -7.68
N ALA A 138 -9.38 17.25 -8.71
CA ALA A 138 -9.14 15.94 -9.30
C ALA A 138 -7.88 15.27 -8.73
N PHE A 139 -8.02 14.01 -8.35
CA PHE A 139 -6.95 13.19 -7.77
C PHE A 139 -6.68 11.97 -8.66
N ASN A 140 -5.41 11.77 -9.02
CA ASN A 140 -4.99 10.70 -9.92
C ASN A 140 -4.70 9.41 -9.17
N LEU A 141 -5.62 8.46 -9.25
CA LEU A 141 -5.47 7.11 -8.74
C LEU A 141 -5.24 6.09 -9.87
N GLY A 142 -4.87 6.53 -11.07
CA GLY A 142 -4.46 5.65 -12.15
C GLY A 142 -3.21 4.86 -11.79
N TYR A 143 -3.04 3.66 -12.36
CA TYR A 143 -1.83 2.86 -12.14
C TYR A 143 -1.47 2.02 -13.38
N PRO A 144 -0.18 2.01 -13.84
CA PRO A 144 0.23 1.45 -15.13
C PRO A 144 0.20 -0.10 -15.25
N THR A 145 -0.98 -0.72 -15.21
CA THR A 145 -1.20 -2.15 -15.57
C THR A 145 -2.64 -2.37 -16.03
N MET A 146 -2.88 -3.38 -16.86
CA MET A 146 -4.20 -3.69 -17.44
C MET A 146 -5.00 -4.65 -16.55
N SER A 147 -5.61 -4.14 -15.49
CA SER A 147 -6.47 -4.92 -14.58
C SER A 147 -7.54 -4.03 -13.96
N VAL A 148 -8.81 -4.35 -14.19
CA VAL A 148 -9.93 -3.68 -13.52
C VAL A 148 -10.05 -4.07 -12.05
N THR A 149 -9.55 -5.25 -11.66
CA THR A 149 -9.49 -5.68 -10.24
C THR A 149 -8.56 -4.79 -9.43
N LYS A 150 -7.42 -4.39 -10.01
CA LYS A 150 -6.56 -3.35 -9.41
C LYS A 150 -7.31 -2.04 -9.23
N ASP A 151 -8.05 -1.59 -10.24
CA ASP A 151 -8.80 -0.33 -10.14
C ASP A 151 -9.84 -0.37 -9.03
N LEU A 152 -10.54 -1.50 -8.87
CA LEU A 152 -11.48 -1.71 -7.77
C LEU A 152 -10.80 -1.67 -6.41
N LEU A 153 -9.59 -2.23 -6.25
CA LEU A 153 -8.83 -2.14 -4.99
C LEU A 153 -8.44 -0.70 -4.64
N LEU A 154 -8.06 0.10 -5.64
CA LEU A 154 -7.74 1.51 -5.48
C LEU A 154 -9.00 2.33 -5.20
N LEU A 155 -10.11 2.02 -5.87
CA LEU A 155 -11.41 2.65 -5.66
C LEU A 155 -11.93 2.39 -4.24
N GLU A 156 -11.95 1.14 -3.77
CA GLU A 156 -12.43 0.77 -2.42
C GLU A 156 -11.74 1.62 -1.34
N ARG A 157 -10.44 1.85 -1.49
CA ARG A 157 -9.66 2.68 -0.58
C ARG A 157 -9.83 4.17 -0.83
N GLY A 158 -10.02 4.57 -2.08
CA GLY A 158 -10.31 5.93 -2.53
C GLY A 158 -11.64 6.44 -1.97
N LEU A 159 -12.63 5.56 -1.81
CA LEU A 159 -13.95 5.90 -1.24
C LEU A 159 -13.84 6.46 0.19
N ARG A 160 -12.81 6.06 0.96
CA ARG A 160 -12.53 6.61 2.30
C ARG A 160 -12.29 8.13 2.28
N TYR A 161 -11.90 8.68 1.14
CA TYR A 161 -11.66 10.10 0.94
C TYR A 161 -12.92 10.88 0.50
N GLN A 162 -14.10 10.26 0.53
CA GLN A 162 -15.41 10.90 0.30
C GLN A 162 -15.50 11.66 -1.05
N PRO A 163 -15.25 10.99 -2.19
CA PRO A 163 -15.36 11.65 -3.48
C PRO A 163 -16.81 12.04 -3.80
N ASP A 164 -16.99 13.12 -4.56
CA ASP A 164 -18.30 13.50 -5.14
C ASP A 164 -18.49 12.88 -6.54
N LEU A 165 -17.38 12.64 -7.25
CA LEU A 165 -17.38 12.06 -8.59
C LEU A 165 -16.22 11.07 -8.74
N ILE A 166 -16.50 9.96 -9.42
CA ILE A 166 -15.49 9.00 -9.83
C ILE A 166 -15.52 8.94 -11.36
N ILE A 167 -14.38 9.18 -11.99
CA ILE A 167 -14.19 9.01 -13.43
C ILE A 167 -13.27 7.81 -13.62
N TRP A 168 -13.83 6.71 -14.14
CA TRP A 168 -13.08 5.48 -14.36
C TRP A 168 -12.86 5.24 -15.84
N PHE A 169 -11.62 5.41 -16.27
CA PHE A 169 -11.20 5.07 -17.63
C PHE A 169 -10.92 3.57 -17.69
N VAL A 170 -11.73 2.86 -18.47
CA VAL A 170 -11.60 1.42 -18.68
C VAL A 170 -11.24 1.17 -20.13
N THR A 171 -10.12 0.49 -20.34
CA THR A 171 -9.70 0.00 -21.66
C THR A 171 -10.17 -1.44 -21.81
N LEU A 172 -10.72 -1.85 -22.97
CA LEU A 172 -11.16 -3.24 -23.20
C LEU A 172 -10.06 -4.27 -22.88
N GLU A 173 -8.80 -3.91 -23.12
CA GLU A 173 -7.60 -4.70 -22.84
C GLU A 173 -7.39 -5.03 -21.34
N SER A 174 -8.08 -4.32 -20.44
CA SER A 174 -8.06 -4.52 -18.99
C SER A 174 -9.13 -5.47 -18.45
N LEU A 175 -10.08 -5.90 -19.30
CA LEU A 175 -11.19 -6.78 -18.94
C LEU A 175 -10.90 -8.29 -18.96
N PRO A 176 -9.94 -8.85 -19.75
CA PRO A 176 -9.71 -10.28 -19.76
C PRO A 176 -9.44 -10.84 -18.36
N THR A 177 -10.10 -11.95 -18.02
CA THR A 177 -10.05 -12.56 -16.68
C THR A 177 -8.63 -12.96 -16.28
N TRP A 178 -7.86 -13.46 -17.23
CA TRP A 178 -6.48 -13.89 -17.02
C TRP A 178 -5.53 -12.76 -16.61
N LYS A 179 -5.88 -11.49 -16.85
CA LYS A 179 -5.05 -10.34 -16.45
C LYS A 179 -5.36 -9.78 -15.07
N GLN A 180 -6.49 -10.18 -14.48
CA GLN A 180 -7.01 -9.50 -13.29
C GLN A 180 -6.04 -9.58 -12.10
N LEU A 181 -5.34 -10.71 -11.99
CA LEU A 181 -4.40 -11.00 -10.90
C LEU A 181 -2.93 -10.79 -11.29
N ASP A 182 -2.64 -10.30 -12.50
CA ASP A 182 -1.27 -10.08 -12.99
C ASP A 182 -0.65 -8.77 -12.50
N SER A 183 -1.48 -7.82 -12.05
CA SER A 183 -0.97 -6.55 -11.55
C SER A 183 -0.12 -6.75 -10.29
N PRO A 184 1.04 -6.08 -10.16
CA PRO A 184 1.79 -6.07 -8.90
C PRO A 184 0.95 -5.60 -7.71
N ILE A 185 -0.08 -4.77 -7.95
CA ILE A 185 -1.01 -4.32 -6.92
C ILE A 185 -1.84 -5.49 -6.38
N THR A 186 -2.38 -6.35 -7.25
CA THR A 186 -3.20 -7.48 -6.80
C THR A 186 -2.32 -8.59 -6.17
N GLN A 187 -1.13 -8.83 -6.72
CA GLN A 187 -0.18 -9.83 -6.22
C GLN A 187 0.46 -9.47 -4.87
N LYS A 188 0.79 -8.19 -4.65
CA LYS A 188 1.46 -7.73 -3.42
C LYS A 188 0.48 -7.33 -2.31
N ASN A 189 -0.83 -7.42 -2.56
CA ASN A 189 -1.87 -7.16 -1.57
C ASN A 189 -2.89 -8.32 -1.52
N PRO A 190 -2.46 -9.58 -1.26
CA PRO A 190 -3.33 -10.75 -1.39
C PRO A 190 -4.54 -10.73 -0.44
N GLY A 191 -4.38 -10.22 0.79
CA GLY A 191 -5.49 -10.07 1.73
C GLY A 191 -6.60 -9.14 1.19
N PRO A 192 -6.28 -7.88 0.85
CA PRO A 192 -7.21 -6.99 0.17
C PRO A 192 -7.82 -7.55 -1.11
N THR A 193 -7.03 -8.19 -1.97
CA THR A 193 -7.50 -8.81 -3.22
C THR A 193 -8.55 -9.89 -2.94
N ARG A 194 -8.26 -10.83 -2.03
CA ARG A 194 -9.20 -11.89 -1.62
C ARG A 194 -10.46 -11.30 -1.01
N GLY A 195 -10.31 -10.29 -0.14
CA GLY A 195 -11.45 -9.61 0.50
C GLY A 195 -12.37 -8.91 -0.51
N LEU A 196 -11.82 -8.26 -1.53
CA LEU A 196 -12.59 -7.65 -2.61
C LEU A 196 -13.35 -8.71 -3.42
N ILE A 197 -12.67 -9.78 -3.83
CA ILE A 197 -13.25 -10.89 -4.61
C ILE A 197 -14.42 -11.53 -3.85
N GLN A 198 -14.21 -11.84 -2.57
CA GLN A 198 -15.24 -12.46 -1.72
C GLN A 198 -16.44 -11.52 -1.49
N ARG A 199 -16.19 -10.24 -1.21
CA ARG A 199 -17.27 -9.28 -0.89
C ARG A 199 -18.17 -8.99 -2.08
N HIS A 200 -17.61 -9.01 -3.29
CA HIS A 200 -18.33 -8.66 -4.51
C HIS A 200 -18.62 -9.88 -5.41
N ASP A 201 -18.40 -11.11 -4.92
CA ASP A 201 -18.61 -12.36 -5.66
C ASP A 201 -17.97 -12.36 -7.07
N ILE A 202 -16.73 -11.88 -7.14
CA ILE A 202 -16.02 -11.77 -8.42
C ILE A 202 -15.53 -13.16 -8.82
N ARG A 203 -15.80 -13.57 -10.06
CA ARG A 203 -15.35 -14.87 -10.62
C ARG A 203 -13.85 -14.88 -10.93
N LEU A 204 -13.03 -14.85 -9.88
CA LEU A 204 -11.58 -14.94 -9.92
C LEU A 204 -11.12 -15.87 -8.80
N ASP A 205 -10.06 -16.63 -9.07
CA ASP A 205 -9.44 -17.50 -8.08
C ASP A 205 -8.11 -16.88 -7.61
N PRO A 206 -8.10 -16.22 -6.43
CA PRO A 206 -6.89 -15.66 -5.86
C PRO A 206 -6.08 -16.78 -5.17
N GLN A 207 -5.12 -17.37 -5.91
CA GLN A 207 -4.13 -18.31 -5.37
C GLN A 207 -3.48 -17.79 -4.07
#